data_AF-A0A1I7XGF6-F1
#
_entry.id   AF-A0A1I7XGF6-F1
#
_cell.length_a   1.000
_cell.length_b   1.000
_cell.length_c   1.000
_cell.angle_alpha   90.00
_cell.angle_beta   90.00
_cell.angle_gamma   90.00
#
_symmetry.space_group_name_H-M   'P 1'
#
loop_
_entity.id
_entity.type
_entity.pdbx_description
1 polymer ?
#
loop_
_entity_poly.entity_id
_entity_poly.type
_entity_poly.pdbx_seq_one_letter_code
_entity_poly.pdbx_strand_id
1 'polypeptide(L)'
;MGRAPKLILHEGNQMKVLPTAGHTVKRIADVFKRSRKAIMNFLRHQEKYGTKKSSGRPSKLNDREKRGILRTTSNNTISITEIRGTCSIDATESTAWRILDKRPNTVRSRMKKCPQLAQAYNGERLCWARIFMRCD
;
A
#
# COMPACT_ATOMS: atom_id res chain seq x y z
N MET A 1 -2.94 6.88 -28.02
CA MET A 1 -1.51 6.57 -28.31
C MET A 1 -0.73 6.52 -27.00
N GLY A 2 -0.17 5.37 -26.63
CA GLY A 2 0.64 5.22 -25.42
C GLY A 2 1.99 5.94 -25.55
N ARG A 3 2.60 6.34 -24.41
CA ARG A 3 3.97 6.88 -24.42
C ARG A 3 4.97 5.77 -24.76
N ALA A 4 6.02 6.13 -25.51
CA ALA A 4 7.11 5.22 -25.79
C ALA A 4 7.77 4.70 -24.49
N PRO A 5 8.33 3.47 -24.48
CA PRO A 5 9.04 2.93 -23.33
C PRO A 5 10.19 3.83 -22.89
N LYS A 6 10.45 3.88 -21.58
CA LYS A 6 11.63 4.55 -21.00
C LYS A 6 12.92 3.93 -21.56
N LEU A 7 14.02 4.69 -21.52
CA LEU A 7 15.35 4.16 -21.81
C LEU A 7 15.69 3.01 -20.86
N ILE A 8 16.21 1.92 -21.40
CA ILE A 8 16.63 0.75 -20.63
C ILE A 8 17.97 1.08 -19.93
N LEU A 9 18.25 0.49 -18.76
CA LEU A 9 19.47 0.75 -17.98
C LEU A 9 20.75 0.62 -18.82
N HIS A 10 20.85 -0.41 -19.65
CA HIS A 10 21.99 -0.61 -20.54
C HIS A 10 22.13 0.48 -21.62
N GLU A 11 21.02 0.88 -22.25
CA GLU A 11 21.00 1.99 -23.22
C GLU A 11 21.45 3.30 -22.55
N GLY A 12 21.01 3.55 -21.32
CA GLY A 12 21.38 4.73 -20.54
C GLY A 12 22.88 4.79 -20.24
N ASN A 13 23.49 3.66 -19.88
CA ASN A 13 24.93 3.60 -19.59
C ASN A 13 25.77 3.90 -20.84
N GLN A 14 25.41 3.33 -21.99
CA GLN A 14 26.09 3.63 -23.26
C GLN A 14 25.87 5.09 -23.68
N MET A 15 24.65 5.61 -23.54
CA MET A 15 24.34 7.02 -23.80
C MET A 15 25.11 8.01 -22.93
N LYS A 16 25.52 7.61 -21.71
CA LYS A 16 26.32 8.47 -20.82
C LYS A 16 27.74 8.69 -21.34
N VAL A 17 28.32 7.71 -22.05
CA VAL A 17 29.70 7.73 -22.53
C VAL A 17 29.86 8.52 -23.85
N LEU A 18 28.84 8.48 -24.72
CA LEU A 18 28.92 9.05 -26.08
C LEU A 18 29.10 10.58 -26.18
N PRO A 19 28.53 11.41 -25.29
CA PRO A 19 28.79 12.84 -25.29
C PRO A 19 30.26 13.16 -24.97
N THR A 20 30.89 12.39 -24.07
CA THR A 20 32.31 12.53 -23.73
C THR A 20 33.21 12.18 -24.91
N ALA A 21 32.76 11.28 -25.79
CA ALA A 21 33.42 10.94 -27.06
C ALA A 21 33.14 11.96 -28.20
N GLY A 22 32.51 13.11 -27.91
CA GLY A 22 32.25 14.17 -28.89
C GLY A 22 31.08 13.91 -29.83
N HIS A 23 30.23 12.90 -29.57
CA HIS A 23 29.07 12.66 -30.41
C HIS A 23 27.95 13.67 -30.17
N THR A 24 27.37 14.18 -31.26
CA THR A 24 26.22 15.09 -31.19
C THR A 24 24.94 14.36 -30.76
N VAL A 25 24.03 15.08 -30.11
CA VAL A 25 22.71 14.55 -29.69
C VAL A 25 21.92 13.98 -30.88
N LYS A 26 22.09 14.54 -32.09
CA LYS A 26 21.47 14.02 -33.31
C LYS A 26 21.98 12.61 -33.63
N ARG A 27 23.30 12.41 -33.66
CA ARG A 27 23.90 11.10 -33.94
C ARG A 27 23.51 10.05 -32.89
N ILE A 28 23.45 10.45 -31.62
CA ILE A 28 22.98 9.56 -30.54
C ILE A 28 21.50 9.20 -30.75
N ALA A 29 20.66 10.16 -31.17
CA ALA A 29 19.25 9.90 -31.49
C ALA A 29 19.07 8.88 -32.61
N ASP A 30 19.87 9.00 -33.67
CA ASP A 30 19.81 8.11 -34.82
C ASP A 30 20.28 6.70 -34.46
N VAL A 31 21.39 6.57 -33.71
CA VAL A 31 21.93 5.27 -33.25
C VAL A 31 20.95 4.52 -32.35
N PHE A 32 20.37 5.20 -31.36
CA PHE A 32 19.45 4.57 -30.40
C PHE A 32 18.00 4.56 -30.87
N LYS A 33 17.71 5.10 -32.07
CA LYS A 33 16.35 5.26 -32.61
C LYS A 33 15.40 5.92 -31.60
N ARG A 34 15.89 6.93 -30.86
CA ARG A 34 15.12 7.67 -29.85
C ARG A 34 14.98 9.13 -30.24
N SER A 35 13.94 9.79 -29.72
CA SER A 35 13.78 11.21 -29.99
C SER A 35 14.91 12.03 -29.37
N ARG A 36 15.36 13.08 -30.08
CA ARG A 36 16.35 14.04 -29.56
C ARG A 36 15.94 14.60 -28.19
N LYS A 37 14.64 14.85 -27.98
CA LYS A 37 14.09 15.33 -26.71
C LYS A 37 14.25 14.33 -25.57
N ALA A 38 14.06 13.03 -25.82
CA ALA A 38 14.26 11.99 -24.82
C ALA A 38 15.73 11.91 -24.37
N ILE A 39 16.66 12.00 -25.31
CA ILE A 39 18.11 12.00 -25.04
C ILE A 39 18.53 13.25 -24.27
N MET A 40 18.09 14.44 -24.71
CA MET A 40 18.37 15.68 -23.98
C MET A 40 17.82 15.63 -22.54
N ASN A 41 16.63 15.06 -22.34
CA ASN A 41 16.04 14.90 -21.01
C ASN A 41 16.83 13.90 -20.15
N PHE A 42 17.33 12.82 -20.75
CA PHE A 42 18.21 11.86 -20.08
C PHE A 42 19.53 12.51 -19.67
N LEU A 43 20.23 13.18 -20.58
CA LEU A 43 21.54 13.78 -20.31
C LEU A 43 21.49 14.89 -19.25
N ARG A 44 20.38 15.62 -19.14
CA ARG A 44 20.18 16.63 -18.08
C ARG A 44 19.94 16.04 -16.69
N HIS A 45 19.35 14.84 -16.62
CA HIS A 45 18.87 14.29 -15.35
C HIS A 45 19.54 12.99 -14.92
N GLN A 46 20.30 12.33 -15.79
CA GLN A 46 21.13 11.13 -15.57
C GLN A 46 20.66 10.25 -14.40
N GLU A 47 21.20 10.46 -13.20
CA GLU A 47 20.89 9.69 -11.98
C GLU A 47 19.42 9.80 -11.53
N LYS A 48 18.79 10.95 -11.76
CA LYS A 48 17.37 11.23 -11.47
C LYS A 48 16.44 10.81 -12.61
N TYR A 49 16.96 10.34 -13.75
CA TYR A 49 16.12 9.91 -14.86
C TYR A 49 15.40 8.60 -14.50
N GLY A 50 14.08 8.56 -14.74
CA GLY A 50 13.28 7.34 -14.55
C GLY A 50 12.96 6.98 -13.10
N THR A 51 13.64 7.56 -12.10
CA THR A 51 13.43 7.31 -10.66
C THR A 51 12.11 7.88 -10.12
N LYS A 52 11.60 8.93 -10.75
CA LYS A 52 10.30 9.52 -10.40
C LYS A 52 9.17 8.51 -10.68
N LYS A 53 8.54 8.02 -9.60
CA LYS A 53 7.30 7.26 -9.66
C LYS A 53 6.14 8.21 -9.96
N SER A 54 5.18 7.76 -10.76
CA SER A 54 3.91 8.48 -10.85
C SER A 54 3.16 8.33 -9.52
N SER A 55 2.38 9.35 -9.15
CA SER A 55 1.48 9.27 -7.99
C SER A 55 0.43 8.17 -8.12
N GLY A 56 0.20 7.68 -9.34
CA GLY A 56 -0.82 6.68 -9.62
C GLY A 56 -2.23 7.24 -9.53
N ARG A 57 -3.22 6.34 -9.58
CA ARG A 57 -4.62 6.71 -9.41
C ARG A 57 -4.91 6.96 -7.92
N PRO A 58 -5.59 8.05 -7.54
CA PRO A 58 -5.99 8.26 -6.16
C PRO A 58 -6.92 7.14 -5.67
N SER A 59 -6.84 6.86 -4.37
CA SER A 59 -7.74 5.92 -3.69
C SER A 59 -9.18 6.46 -3.73
N LYS A 60 -10.16 5.59 -3.99
CA LYS A 60 -11.58 5.91 -3.85
C LYS A 60 -11.96 6.28 -2.41
N LEU A 61 -11.28 5.66 -1.44
CA LEU A 61 -11.50 5.87 -0.02
C LEU A 61 -10.61 6.97 0.55
N ASN A 62 -11.22 7.84 1.34
CA ASN A 62 -10.57 8.88 2.12
C ASN A 62 -9.93 8.31 3.38
N ASP A 63 -8.99 9.03 3.98
CA ASP A 63 -8.24 8.58 5.15
C ASP A 63 -9.13 8.44 6.40
N ARG A 64 -10.20 9.23 6.51
CA ARG A 64 -11.20 9.07 7.57
C ARG A 64 -11.92 7.73 7.46
N GLU A 65 -12.35 7.35 6.26
CA GLU A 65 -13.05 6.09 6.00
C GLU A 65 -12.12 4.90 6.26
N LYS A 66 -10.86 4.98 5.81
CA LYS A 66 -9.83 3.98 6.13
C LYS A 66 -9.68 3.79 7.64
N ARG A 67 -9.58 4.88 8.41
CA ARG A 67 -9.51 4.82 9.87
C ARG A 67 -10.78 4.23 10.49
N GLY A 68 -11.95 4.57 9.94
CA GLY A 68 -13.24 4.02 10.34
C GLY A 68 -13.26 2.50 10.22
N ILE A 69 -12.93 1.96 9.04
CA ILE A 69 -12.82 0.51 8.78
C ILE A 69 -11.98 -0.17 9.86
N LEU A 70 -10.80 0.38 10.11
CA LEU A 70 -9.83 -0.22 11.00
C LEU A 70 -10.29 -0.20 12.45
N ARG A 71 -10.83 0.93 12.92
CA ARG A 71 -11.36 1.05 14.28
C ARG A 71 -12.51 0.06 14.50
N THR A 72 -13.43 -0.03 13.54
CA THR A 72 -14.55 -0.95 13.61
C THR A 72 -14.08 -2.40 13.62
N THR A 73 -13.08 -2.74 12.81
CA THR A 73 -12.53 -4.10 12.74
C THR A 73 -11.74 -4.48 14.00
N SER A 74 -11.05 -3.53 14.63
CA SER A 74 -10.30 -3.79 15.86
C SER A 74 -11.19 -4.05 17.08
N ASN A 75 -12.35 -3.39 17.14
CA ASN A 75 -13.23 -3.47 18.30
C ASN A 75 -14.34 -4.52 18.16
N ASN A 76 -14.64 -4.96 16.93
CA ASN A 76 -15.78 -5.83 16.64
C ASN A 76 -15.35 -7.07 15.84
N THR A 77 -16.08 -8.18 16.00
CA THR A 77 -15.88 -9.45 15.28
C THR A 77 -16.89 -9.64 14.15
N ILE A 78 -17.06 -8.60 13.33
CA ILE A 78 -18.07 -8.56 12.26
C ILE A 78 -17.46 -8.86 10.88
N SER A 79 -18.32 -9.27 9.95
CA SER A 79 -17.97 -9.53 8.55
C SER A 79 -17.65 -8.24 7.79
N ILE A 80 -17.01 -8.34 6.62
CA ILE A 80 -16.65 -7.16 5.83
C ILE A 80 -17.82 -6.49 5.13
N THR A 81 -18.84 -7.26 4.80
CA THR A 81 -20.15 -6.74 4.38
C THR A 81 -20.74 -5.84 5.47
N GLU A 82 -20.69 -6.27 6.73
CA GLU A 82 -21.16 -5.49 7.87
C GLU A 82 -20.24 -4.29 8.14
N ILE A 83 -18.92 -4.43 8.03
CA ILE A 83 -17.99 -3.30 8.16
C ILE A 83 -18.29 -2.23 7.11
N ARG A 84 -18.58 -2.62 5.87
CA ARG A 84 -18.96 -1.70 4.80
C ARG A 84 -20.26 -0.95 5.15
N GLY A 85 -21.26 -1.67 5.64
CA GLY A 85 -22.54 -1.10 6.05
C GLY A 85 -22.42 -0.15 7.24
N THR A 86 -21.75 -0.59 8.31
CA THR A 86 -21.55 0.19 9.54
C THR A 86 -20.71 1.45 9.34
N CYS A 87 -19.73 1.39 8.45
CA CYS A 87 -18.89 2.54 8.12
C CYS A 87 -19.45 3.37 6.95
N SER A 88 -20.63 3.01 6.42
CA SER A 88 -21.32 3.67 5.29
C SER A 88 -20.41 3.96 4.10
N ILE A 89 -19.71 2.93 3.60
CA ILE A 89 -18.65 3.09 2.61
C ILE A 89 -19.14 2.79 1.19
N ASP A 90 -18.97 3.76 0.29
CA ASP A 90 -19.21 3.60 -1.16
C ASP A 90 -18.01 2.95 -1.87
N ALA A 91 -17.66 1.72 -1.45
CA ALA A 91 -16.63 0.92 -2.10
C ALA A 91 -16.92 -0.57 -2.02
N THR A 92 -16.32 -1.33 -2.95
CA THR A 92 -16.46 -2.79 -3.00
C THR A 92 -15.85 -3.48 -1.78
N GLU A 93 -16.32 -4.68 -1.46
CA GLU A 93 -15.79 -5.51 -0.36
C GLU A 93 -14.31 -5.79 -0.53
N SER A 94 -13.89 -6.07 -1.77
CA SER A 94 -12.48 -6.25 -2.13
C SER A 94 -11.63 -5.01 -1.82
N THR A 95 -12.21 -3.81 -1.85
CA THR A 95 -11.50 -2.57 -1.51
C THR A 95 -11.36 -2.41 0.00
N ALA A 96 -12.40 -2.77 0.78
CA ALA A 96 -12.31 -2.83 2.24
C ALA A 96 -11.29 -3.90 2.70
N TRP A 97 -11.30 -5.09 2.09
CA TRP A 97 -10.31 -6.15 2.32
C TRP A 97 -8.88 -5.65 2.09
N ARG A 98 -8.62 -4.96 0.97
CA ARG A 98 -7.28 -4.40 0.65
C ARG A 98 -6.79 -3.39 1.68
N ILE A 99 -7.68 -2.75 2.44
CA ILE A 99 -7.28 -1.86 3.54
C ILE A 99 -6.82 -2.66 4.75
N LEU A 100 -7.53 -3.74 5.07
CA LEU A 100 -7.19 -4.63 6.18
C LEU A 100 -5.90 -5.40 5.91
N ASP A 101 -5.76 -5.96 4.72
CA ASP A 101 -4.59 -6.76 4.31
C ASP A 101 -3.27 -5.97 4.33
N LYS A 102 -3.33 -4.65 4.08
CA LYS A 102 -2.17 -3.76 4.19
C LYS A 102 -1.62 -3.62 5.62
N ARG A 103 -2.35 -4.06 6.65
CA ARG A 103 -1.95 -3.89 8.05
C ARG A 103 -1.73 -5.26 8.72
N PRO A 104 -0.49 -5.55 9.17
CA PRO A 104 -0.17 -6.87 9.71
C PRO A 104 -0.86 -7.18 11.06
N ASN A 105 -1.37 -6.15 11.75
CA ASN A 105 -1.94 -6.30 13.10
C ASN A 105 -3.40 -6.78 13.10
N THR A 106 -4.02 -6.96 11.93
CA THR A 106 -5.42 -7.39 11.82
C THR A 106 -5.49 -8.70 11.08
N VAL A 107 -5.54 -9.81 11.82
CA VAL A 107 -5.58 -11.16 11.26
C VAL A 107 -7.00 -11.69 11.29
N ARG A 108 -7.47 -12.21 10.15
CA ARG A 108 -8.71 -12.98 10.10
C ARG A 108 -8.46 -14.36 10.71
N SER A 109 -9.05 -14.63 11.87
CA SER A 109 -9.01 -15.94 12.49
C SER A 109 -10.41 -16.39 12.89
N ARG A 110 -10.60 -17.70 13.02
CA ARG A 110 -11.79 -18.26 13.66
C ARG A 110 -11.51 -18.35 15.15
N MET A 111 -12.32 -17.66 15.96
CA MET A 111 -12.23 -17.78 17.40
C MET A 111 -12.58 -19.20 17.83
N LYS A 112 -11.73 -19.81 18.67
CA LYS A 112 -12.06 -21.09 19.29
C LYS A 112 -13.29 -20.90 20.18
N LYS A 113 -14.21 -21.87 20.16
CA LYS A 113 -15.39 -21.82 21.03
C LYS A 113 -14.92 -21.90 22.48
N CYS A 114 -15.22 -20.86 23.27
CA CYS A 114 -15.13 -20.94 24.70
C CYS A 114 -16.40 -21.61 25.26
N PRO A 115 -16.30 -22.36 26.36
CA PRO A 115 -17.49 -22.82 27.08
C PRO A 115 -18.35 -21.63 27.49
N GLN A 116 -19.67 -21.79 27.46
CA GLN A 116 -20.57 -20.77 28.01
C GLN A 116 -20.44 -20.77 29.53
N LEU A 117 -19.84 -19.72 30.08
CA LEU A 117 -19.67 -19.56 31.51
C LEU A 117 -20.93 -18.96 32.12
N ALA A 118 -21.46 -19.62 33.15
CA ALA A 118 -22.55 -19.07 33.94
C ALA A 118 -22.10 -17.79 34.66
N GLN A 119 -23.02 -16.84 34.85
CA GLN A 119 -22.74 -15.56 35.51
C GLN A 119 -22.11 -15.74 36.91
N ALA A 120 -22.58 -16.74 37.67
CA ALA A 120 -22.04 -17.09 38.98
C ALA A 120 -20.54 -17.45 38.92
N TYR A 121 -20.17 -18.27 37.94
CA TYR A 121 -18.78 -18.69 37.73
C TYR A 121 -17.87 -17.53 37.31
N ASN A 122 -18.38 -16.56 36.53
CA ASN A 122 -17.64 -15.34 36.22
C ASN A 122 -17.37 -14.49 37.48
N GLY A 123 -18.35 -14.41 38.40
CA GLY A 123 -18.22 -13.69 39.67
C GLY A 123 -17.18 -14.31 40.59
N GLU A 124 -17.18 -15.63 40.74
CA GLU A 124 -16.18 -16.36 41.55
C GLU A 124 -14.76 -16.20 41.01
N ARG A 125 -14.59 -16.26 39.67
CA ARG A 125 -13.29 -16.03 39.02
C ARG A 125 -12.77 -14.61 39.25
N LEU A 126 -13.65 -13.62 39.19
CA LEU A 126 -13.30 -12.23 39.49
C LEU A 126 -12.86 -12.08 40.95
N CYS A 127 -13.60 -12.71 41.88
CA CYS A 127 -13.29 -12.69 43.31
C CYS A 127 -11.92 -13.33 43.57
N TRP A 128 -11.67 -14.51 43.00
CA TRP A 128 -10.38 -15.18 43.08
C TRP A 128 -9.25 -14.30 42.53
N ALA A 129 -9.43 -13.69 41.35
CA ALA A 129 -8.42 -12.81 40.77
C ALA A 129 -8.14 -11.60 41.65
N ARG A 130 -9.16 -10.95 42.24
CA ARG A 130 -8.97 -9.82 43.17
C ARG A 130 -8.19 -10.23 44.42
N ILE A 131 -8.49 -11.40 45.00
CA ILE A 131 -7.84 -11.89 46.21
C ILE A 131 -6.37 -12.25 45.95
N PHE A 132 -6.09 -12.95 44.85
CA PHE A 132 -4.78 -13.56 44.62
C PHE A 132 -3.86 -12.78 43.67
N MET A 133 -4.41 -11.91 42.80
CA MET A 133 -3.63 -11.18 41.79
C MET A 133 -3.43 -9.69 42.11
N ARG A 134 -3.98 -9.17 43.22
CA ARG A 134 -3.89 -7.74 43.64
C ARG A 134 -4.12 -6.75 42.47
N CYS A 135 -5.21 -6.94 41.74
CA CYS A 135 -5.64 -5.98 40.73
C CYS A 135 -6.67 -5.05 41.38
N ASP A 136 -6.21 -3.90 41.87
CA ASP A 136 -7.07 -2.75 42.23
C ASP A 136 -7.54 -2.02 40.96
#